data_AF-A0A7X6TVG5-F1
#
_entry.id   AF-A0A7X6TVG5-F1
#
_cell.length_a   1.000
_cell.length_b   1.000
_cell.length_c   1.000
_cell.angle_alpha   90.00
_cell.angle_beta   90.00
_cell.angle_gamma   90.00
#
_symmetry.space_group_name_H-M   'P 1'
#
loop_
_entity.id
_entity.type
_entity.pdbx_description
1 polymer ?
#
loop_
_entity_poly.entity_id
_entity_poly.type
_entity_poly.pdbx_seq_one_letter_code
_entity_poly.pdbx_strand_id
1 'polypeptide(L)'
;LKSAELSYEDEKFSYLILRKNEGFNQEARSKDNPHDNKNEVRIIRHPIINKGYRQVSLCGDGKIREVRFTKGRHKAIYRMLKRKSWGDLLDISSLPGDQ
;
A
#
# COMPACT_ATOMS: atom_id res chain seq x y z
N LEU A 1 37.35 4.03 -9.94
CA LEU A 1 37.64 4.22 -8.49
C LEU A 1 37.11 5.59 -8.10
N LYS A 2 36.56 5.75 -6.90
CA LYS A 2 36.02 7.04 -6.43
C LYS A 2 37.17 8.03 -6.18
N SER A 3 37.02 9.27 -6.66
CA SER A 3 37.99 10.36 -6.52
C SER A 3 37.68 11.24 -5.31
N ALA A 4 37.67 10.67 -4.10
CA ALA A 4 37.51 11.43 -2.85
C ALA A 4 38.88 11.57 -2.17
N GLU A 5 39.25 12.78 -1.75
CA GLU A 5 40.52 13.11 -1.10
C GLU A 5 40.41 13.13 0.43
N LEU A 6 39.22 13.45 0.96
CA LEU A 6 38.97 13.55 2.39
C LEU A 6 38.00 12.47 2.88
N SER A 7 38.19 12.01 4.11
CA SER A 7 37.46 10.88 4.70
C SER A 7 35.94 11.06 4.78
N TYR A 8 35.45 12.30 4.76
CA TYR A 8 34.03 12.65 4.83
C TYR A 8 33.38 12.88 3.46
N GLU A 9 34.14 12.91 2.37
CA GLU A 9 33.63 13.21 1.02
C GLU A 9 32.87 12.03 0.38
N ASP A 10 32.94 10.85 0.99
CA ASP A 10 32.29 9.63 0.50
C ASP A 10 31.31 9.04 1.52
N GLU A 11 30.78 9.88 2.42
CA GLU A 11 29.77 9.46 3.38
C GLU A 11 28.42 9.23 2.67
N LYS A 12 27.98 7.97 2.69
CA LYS A 12 26.67 7.57 2.18
C LYS A 12 25.70 7.43 3.32
N PHE A 13 24.72 8.32 3.36
CA PHE A 13 23.64 8.27 4.33
C PHE A 13 22.38 7.65 3.73
N SER A 14 21.62 6.96 4.56
CA SER A 14 20.26 6.51 4.24
C SER A 14 19.39 6.77 5.45
N TYR A 15 18.33 7.55 5.28
CA TYR A 15 17.41 7.92 6.35
C TYR A 15 16.01 7.42 6.02
N LEU A 16 15.31 6.94 7.06
CA LEU A 16 13.89 6.66 7.01
C LEU A 16 13.21 7.54 8.05
N ILE A 17 12.50 8.57 7.59
CA ILE A 17 11.73 9.46 8.47
C ILE A 17 10.31 8.94 8.53
N LEU A 18 9.93 8.42 9.69
CA LEU A 18 8.58 7.98 9.97
C LEU A 18 7.92 9.01 10.88
N ARG A 19 6.76 9.52 10.47
CA ARG A 19 5.88 10.30 11.33
C ARG A 19 4.67 9.45 11.65
N LYS A 20 4.27 9.42 12.92
CA LYS A 20 2.93 8.96 13.28
C LYS A 20 1.95 9.98 12.69
N ASN A 21 1.16 9.58 11.69
CA ASN A 21 -0.02 10.35 11.34
C ASN A 21 -0.95 10.26 12.55
N GLU A 22 -1.03 11.33 13.35
CA GLU A 22 -1.98 11.44 14.45
C GLU A 22 -3.45 11.42 13.98
N GLY A 23 -3.69 11.29 12.67
CA GLY A 23 -5.00 11.11 12.03
C GLY A 23 -5.30 9.74 11.45
N PHE A 24 -4.50 8.70 11.68
CA PHE A 24 -4.90 7.35 11.26
C PHE A 24 -6.06 6.81 12.11
N ASN A 25 -6.26 7.36 13.30
CA ASN A 25 -7.51 7.26 14.05
C ASN A 25 -8.47 8.32 13.50
N GLN A 26 -9.30 7.92 12.53
CA GLN A 26 -10.55 8.49 11.94
C GLN A 26 -10.84 10.01 11.91
N GLU A 27 -10.33 10.82 12.82
CA GLU A 27 -10.73 12.20 13.10
C GLU A 27 -9.73 13.27 12.59
N ALA A 28 -8.42 12.98 12.51
CA ALA A 28 -7.42 13.98 12.07
C ALA A 28 -6.89 13.79 10.64
N ARG A 29 -7.74 13.32 9.71
CA ARG A 29 -7.44 13.36 8.26
C ARG A 29 -7.83 14.74 7.75
N SER A 30 -6.86 15.66 7.68
CA SER A 30 -7.06 17.01 7.17
C SER A 30 -7.47 16.97 5.70
N LYS A 31 -8.43 17.82 5.34
CA LYS A 31 -8.89 18.07 3.96
C LYS A 31 -7.76 18.48 3.00
N ASP A 32 -6.62 18.88 3.55
CA ASP A 32 -5.50 19.48 2.84
C ASP A 32 -4.43 18.47 2.40
N ASN A 33 -4.58 17.19 2.76
CA ASN A 33 -3.67 16.14 2.31
C ASN A 33 -4.37 15.24 1.28
N PRO A 34 -4.15 15.44 -0.04
CA PRO A 34 -4.87 14.72 -1.10
C PRO A 34 -4.58 13.20 -1.14
N HIS A 35 -3.68 12.71 -0.31
CA HIS A 35 -3.36 11.29 -0.15
C HIS A 35 -4.05 10.60 1.04
N ASP A 36 -4.85 11.32 1.83
CA ASP A 36 -5.58 10.77 2.98
C ASP A 36 -7.05 10.46 2.63
N ASN A 37 -7.27 9.75 1.52
CA ASN A 37 -8.60 9.22 1.19
C ASN A 37 -9.01 8.19 2.24
N LYS A 38 -10.15 8.43 2.89
CA LYS A 38 -10.56 7.66 4.08
C LYS A 38 -10.72 6.16 3.84
N ASN A 39 -10.91 5.77 2.59
CA ASN A 39 -11.24 4.43 2.18
C ASN A 39 -10.09 3.72 1.45
N GLU A 40 -8.83 4.13 1.61
CA GLU A 40 -7.74 3.48 0.87
C GLU A 40 -6.85 2.60 1.75
N VAL A 41 -6.64 1.37 1.30
CA VAL A 41 -5.64 0.43 1.83
C VAL A 41 -4.48 0.29 0.84
N ARG A 42 -3.27 0.10 1.35
CA ARG A 42 -2.06 -0.03 0.52
C ARG A 42 -1.66 -1.48 0.31
N ILE A 43 -1.31 -1.83 -0.91
CA ILE A 43 -0.72 -3.12 -1.25
C ILE A 43 0.74 -3.14 -0.77
N ILE A 44 1.07 -4.04 0.18
CA ILE A 44 2.41 -4.12 0.77
C ILE A 44 3.30 -5.21 0.15
N ARG A 45 2.77 -6.02 -0.77
CA ARG A 45 3.52 -6.99 -1.59
C ARG A 45 2.90 -7.09 -2.98
N HIS A 46 3.71 -7.42 -3.99
CA HIS A 46 3.19 -7.66 -5.34
C HIS A 46 2.02 -8.67 -5.32
N PRO A 47 0.89 -8.37 -5.99
CA PRO A 47 -0.23 -9.29 -6.04
C PRO A 47 0.15 -10.65 -6.62
N ILE A 48 -0.29 -11.74 -5.98
CA ILE A 48 -0.14 -13.09 -6.50
C ILE A 48 -1.27 -13.35 -7.50
N ILE A 49 -0.92 -13.64 -8.75
CA ILE A 49 -1.87 -13.79 -9.86
C ILE A 49 -2.02 -15.27 -10.23
N ASN A 50 -3.16 -15.86 -9.90
CA ASN A 50 -3.48 -17.25 -10.21
C ASN A 50 -4.69 -17.38 -11.15
N LYS A 51 -4.82 -18.56 -11.78
CA LYS A 51 -6.01 -18.88 -12.59
C LYS A 51 -7.22 -18.99 -11.64
N GLY A 52 -8.17 -18.06 -11.77
CA GLY A 52 -9.41 -18.07 -10.99
C GLY A 52 -9.40 -17.23 -9.71
N TYR A 53 -8.24 -16.87 -9.17
CA TYR A 53 -8.15 -15.97 -8.00
C TYR A 53 -6.89 -15.11 -7.98
N ARG A 54 -6.92 -14.06 -7.18
CA ARG A 54 -5.77 -13.19 -6.88
C ARG A 54 -5.66 -13.01 -5.39
N GLN A 55 -4.44 -12.93 -4.89
CA GLN A 55 -4.17 -12.76 -3.48
C GLN A 55 -3.29 -11.52 -3.28
N VAL A 56 -3.66 -10.70 -2.29
CA VAL A 56 -2.96 -9.45 -1.99
C VAL A 56 -2.76 -9.32 -0.48
N SER A 57 -1.58 -8.83 -0.10
CA SER A 57 -1.31 -8.38 1.27
C SER A 57 -1.56 -6.88 1.34
N LEU A 58 -2.43 -6.46 2.24
CA LEU A 58 -2.91 -5.08 2.37
C LEU A 58 -2.57 -4.53 3.75
N CYS A 59 -2.19 -3.26 3.80
CA CYS A 59 -2.04 -2.49 5.03
C CYS A 59 -3.08 -1.38 5.06
N GLY A 60 -3.85 -1.33 6.13
CA GLY A 60 -4.80 -0.26 6.44
C GLY A 60 -5.47 -0.55 7.79
N ASP A 61 -6.12 0.47 8.35
CA ASP A 61 -6.71 0.43 9.70
C ASP A 61 -5.75 -0.06 10.79
N GLY A 62 -4.45 0.25 10.64
CA GLY A 62 -3.39 -0.17 11.56
C GLY A 62 -3.07 -1.67 11.52
N LYS A 63 -3.66 -2.42 10.58
CA LYS A 63 -3.53 -3.88 10.47
C LYS A 63 -3.02 -4.27 9.10
N ILE A 64 -2.39 -5.44 9.07
CA ILE A 64 -2.05 -6.13 7.83
C ILE A 64 -3.03 -7.28 7.66
N ARG A 65 -3.69 -7.34 6.49
CA ARG A 65 -4.60 -8.43 6.13
C ARG A 65 -4.23 -9.02 4.79
N GLU A 66 -4.39 -10.33 4.66
CA GLU A 66 -4.28 -11.04 3.40
C GLU A 66 -5.66 -11.33 2.84
N VAL A 67 -5.90 -10.91 1.60
CA VAL A 67 -7.24 -10.93 0.99
C VAL A 67 -7.20 -11.65 -0.34
N ARG A 68 -8.19 -12.51 -0.58
CA ARG A 68 -8.32 -13.31 -1.81
C ARG A 68 -9.54 -12.87 -2.62
N PHE A 69 -9.30 -12.48 -3.86
CA PHE A 69 -10.32 -12.09 -4.84
C PHE A 69 -10.51 -13.18 -5.89
N THR A 70 -11.67 -13.83 -5.87
CA THR A 70 -12.07 -14.83 -6.88
C THR A 70 -12.70 -14.17 -8.12
N LYS A 71 -12.45 -14.74 -9.30
CA LYS A 71 -12.94 -14.22 -10.60
C LYS A 71 -14.47 -14.15 -10.67
N GLY A 72 -15.17 -15.10 -10.05
CA GLY A 72 -16.63 -15.19 -10.08
C GLY A 72 -17.32 -14.11 -9.26
N ARG A 73 -16.93 -13.97 -7.97
CA ARG A 73 -17.57 -13.03 -7.04
C ARG A 73 -17.03 -11.60 -7.16
N HIS A 74 -15.77 -11.44 -7.55
CA HIS A 74 -15.08 -10.16 -7.47
C HIS A 74 -14.57 -9.68 -8.84
N LYS A 75 -15.39 -9.86 -9.89
CA LYS A 75 -14.97 -9.69 -11.30
C LYS A 75 -14.28 -8.35 -11.60
N ALA A 76 -14.79 -7.24 -11.04
CA ALA A 76 -14.26 -5.91 -11.27
C ALA A 76 -12.86 -5.74 -10.66
N ILE A 77 -12.72 -5.92 -9.34
CA ILE A 77 -11.44 -5.81 -8.64
C ILE A 77 -10.45 -6.88 -9.10
N TYR A 78 -10.92 -8.09 -9.42
CA TYR A 78 -10.10 -9.13 -10.03
C TYR A 78 -9.44 -8.60 -11.31
N ARG A 79 -10.18 -7.95 -12.22
CA ARG A 79 -9.56 -7.40 -13.44
C ARG A 79 -8.57 -6.28 -13.13
N MET A 80 -8.93 -5.37 -12.21
CA MET A 80 -8.09 -4.23 -11.83
C MET A 80 -6.75 -4.66 -11.22
N LEU A 81 -6.76 -5.66 -10.34
CA LEU A 81 -5.56 -6.18 -9.66
C LEU A 81 -4.47 -6.71 -10.60
N LYS A 82 -4.74 -6.84 -11.91
CA LYS A 82 -3.70 -7.23 -12.91
C LYS A 82 -2.71 -6.11 -13.16
N ARG A 83 -3.16 -4.88 -12.98
CA ARG A 83 -2.41 -3.67 -13.27
C ARG A 83 -1.83 -3.03 -12.02
N LYS A 84 -2.00 -3.67 -10.86
CA LYS A 84 -1.60 -3.15 -9.56
C LYS A 84 -0.28 -3.78 -9.14
N SER A 85 0.58 -2.98 -8.51
CA SER A 85 1.87 -3.38 -7.97
C SER A 85 1.96 -3.13 -6.46
N TRP A 86 3.10 -3.49 -5.89
CA TRP A 86 3.46 -3.02 -4.55
C TRP A 86 3.39 -1.48 -4.50
N GLY A 87 2.91 -0.96 -3.37
CA GLY A 87 2.76 0.47 -3.14
C GLY A 87 1.44 1.05 -3.62
N ASP A 88 0.70 0.38 -4.51
CA ASP A 88 -0.58 0.89 -4.99
C ASP A 88 -1.68 0.88 -3.93
N LEU A 89 -2.65 1.77 -4.13
CA LEU A 89 -3.83 1.91 -3.30
C LEU A 89 -5.01 1.09 -3.88
N LEU A 90 -5.83 0.56 -2.97
CA LEU A 90 -7.13 -0.06 -3.23
C LEU A 90 -8.18 0.56 -2.33
N ASP A 91 -9.40 0.66 -2.83
CA ASP A 91 -10.54 1.11 -2.05
C ASP A 91 -11.02 -0.01 -1.10
N ILE A 92 -11.25 0.30 0.17
CA ILE A 92 -11.76 -0.58 1.22
C ILE A 92 -13.15 -1.11 0.86
N SER A 93 -13.98 -0.30 0.20
CA SER A 93 -15.34 -0.73 -0.24
C SER A 93 -15.32 -1.94 -1.18
N SER A 94 -14.17 -2.22 -1.77
CA SER A 94 -13.98 -3.30 -2.73
C SER A 94 -13.48 -4.61 -2.09
N LEU A 95 -13.23 -4.63 -0.79
CA LEU A 95 -12.69 -5.77 -0.07
C LEU A 95 -13.79 -6.77 0.37
N PRO A 96 -13.55 -8.09 0.35
CA PRO A 96 -14.50 -9.09 0.79
C PRO A 96 -14.54 -9.13 2.32
N GLY A 97 -15.72 -8.98 2.91
CA GLY A 97 -15.94 -9.12 4.37
C GLY A 97 -16.16 -7.82 5.15
N ASP A 98 -16.19 -6.65 4.48
CA ASP A 98 -16.64 -5.38 5.07
C ASP A 98 -18.14 -5.09 4.76
N GLN A 99 -18.94 -6.15 4.52
CA GLN A 99 -20.42 -6.12 4.45
C GLN A 99 -21.03 -6.95 5.57
#